data_AF-A0A0R1Q712-F1
#
_entry.id   AF-A0A0R1Q712-F1
#
_cell.length_a   1.000
_cell.length_b   1.000
_cell.length_c   1.000
_cell.angle_alpha   90.00
_cell.angle_beta   90.00
_cell.angle_gamma   90.00
#
_symmetry.space_group_name_H-M   'P 1'
#
loop_
_entity.id
_entity.type
_entity.pdbx_description
1 polymer ?
#
loop_
_entity_poly.entity_id
_entity_poly.type
_entity_poly.pdbx_seq_one_letter_code
_entity_poly.pdbx_strand_id
1 'polypeptide(L)' 'MELEELVIKPVVTNGKIVAVSEIGVKVDIKGRMGSITIPLRSVITNKKLEVGQLVKFYFSYMQVQ' A
#
# COMPACT_ATOMS: atom_id res chain seq x y z
N MET A 1 -15.07 -28.41 -10.64
CA MET A 1 -15.04 -27.05 -10.09
C MET A 1 -13.59 -26.63 -10.06
N GLU A 2 -13.14 -25.96 -11.12
CA GLU A 2 -11.85 -25.29 -11.08
C GLU A 2 -11.93 -24.25 -9.97
N LEU A 3 -10.98 -24.28 -9.04
CA LEU A 3 -10.78 -23.19 -8.10
C LEU A 3 -10.40 -22.00 -8.96
N GLU A 4 -11.36 -21.11 -9.25
CA GLU A 4 -11.05 -19.79 -9.76
C GLU A 4 -10.04 -19.20 -8.77
N GLU A 5 -8.79 -19.11 -9.21
CA GLU A 5 -7.69 -18.60 -8.40
C GLU A 5 -8.16 -17.28 -7.78
N LEU A 6 -7.92 -17.10 -6.48
CA LEU A 6 -8.16 -15.85 -5.77
C LEU A 6 -7.20 -14.77 -6.30
N VAL A 7 -7.38 -14.37 -7.55
CA VAL A 7 -6.60 -13.32 -8.20
C VAL A 7 -7.21 -12.00 -7.75
N ILE A 8 -6.59 -11.40 -6.74
CA ILE A 8 -6.74 -9.97 -6.48
C ILE A 8 -6.37 -9.24 -7.77
N LYS A 9 -7.40 -8.77 -8.48
CA LYS A 9 -7.23 -7.79 -9.55
C LYS A 9 -6.62 -6.53 -8.94
N PRO A 10 -5.80 -5.76 -9.67
CA PRO A 10 -5.30 -4.48 -9.17
C PRO A 10 -6.47 -3.61 -8.70
N VAL A 11 -6.56 -3.38 -7.40
CA VAL A 11 -7.66 -2.63 -6.79
C VAL A 11 -7.15 -1.36 -6.15
N VAL A 12 -7.89 -0.27 -6.37
CA VAL A 12 -7.67 0.97 -5.63
C VAL A 12 -8.02 0.72 -4.17
N THR A 13 -7.02 0.80 -3.31
CA THR A 13 -7.14 0.56 -1.88
C THR A 13 -6.76 1.82 -1.11
N ASN A 14 -7.32 1.96 0.10
CA ASN A 14 -6.98 3.05 1.01
C ASN A 14 -6.18 2.52 2.20
N GLY A 15 -5.31 3.35 2.75
CA GLY A 15 -4.53 3.04 3.95
C GLY A 15 -4.22 4.28 4.76
N LYS A 16 -3.51 4.08 5.87
CA LYS A 16 -3.06 5.14 6.76
C LYS A 16 -1.56 5.02 7.00
N ILE A 17 -0.82 6.10 6.87
CA ILE A 17 0.60 6.13 7.21
C ILE A 17 0.73 5.92 8.72
N VAL A 18 1.46 4.89 9.12
CA VAL A 18 1.73 4.55 10.54
C VAL A 18 3.19 4.77 10.93
N ALA A 19 4.10 4.87 9.96
CA ALA A 19 5.47 5.30 10.18
C ALA A 19 6.04 6.00 8.93
N VAL A 20 6.95 6.95 9.15
CA VAL A 20 7.74 7.61 8.11
C VAL A 20 9.21 7.44 8.46
N SER A 21 10.03 7.02 7.51
CA SER A 21 11.48 6.88 7.66
C SER A 21 12.21 7.56 6.49
N GLU A 22 13.54 7.54 6.53
CA GLU A 22 14.39 8.09 5.47
C GLU A 22 14.27 7.32 4.15
N ILE A 23 13.81 6.06 4.19
CA ILE A 23 13.75 5.19 3.00
C ILE A 23 12.33 4.94 2.50
N GLY A 24 11.29 5.20 3.32
CA GLY A 24 9.91 4.93 2.92
C GLY A 24 8.87 5.28 3.97
N VAL A 25 7.62 4.97 3.62
CA VAL A 25 6.46 5.06 4.52
C VAL A 25 5.88 3.68 4.77
N LYS A 26 5.54 3.39 6.02
CA LYS A 26 4.74 2.22 6.37
C LYS A 26 3.28 2.60 6.39
N VAL A 27 2.46 1.85 5.66
CA VAL A 27 1.02 2.07 5.50
C VAL A 27 0.27 0.85 6.02
N ASP A 28 -0.63 1.07 6.97
CA ASP A 28 -1.62 0.07 7.35
C ASP A 28 -2.77 0.09 6.35
N ILE A 29 -3.07 -1.07 5.79
CA ILE A 29 -4.07 -1.23 4.75
C ILE A 29 -5.46 -1.36 5.40
N LYS A 30 -6.43 -0.55 4.93
CA LYS A 30 -7.80 -0.58 5.47
C LYS A 30 -8.40 -1.98 5.37
N GLY A 31 -9.14 -2.40 6.39
CA GLY A 31 -9.80 -3.71 6.41
C GLY A 31 -8.97 -4.82 7.03
N ARG A 32 -7.90 -4.49 7.78
CA ARG A 32 -7.00 -5.46 8.44
C ARG A 32 -6.26 -6.37 7.45
N MET A 33 -5.99 -5.85 6.25
CA MET A 33 -5.24 -6.57 5.21
C MET A 33 -3.72 -6.52 5.40
N GLY A 34 -3.26 -6.16 6.60
CA GLY A 34 -1.85 -6.02 6.95
C GLY A 34 -1.28 -4.63 6.70
N SER A 35 0.05 -4.57 6.61
CA SER A 35 0.81 -3.33 6.40
C SER A 35 1.84 -3.50 5.29
N ILE A 36 2.06 -2.45 4.51
CA ILE A 36 3.08 -2.41 3.44
C ILE A 36 4.04 -1.25 3.65
N THR A 37 5.32 -1.45 3.33
CA THR A 37 6.31 -0.37 3.29
C THR A 37 6.54 0.04 1.84
N ILE A 38 6.35 1.32 1.54
CA ILE A 38 6.44 1.89 0.20
C ILE A 38 7.65 2.85 0.18
N PRO A 39 8.58 2.73 -0.78
CA PRO A 39 9.73 3.63 -0.86
C PRO A 39 9.30 5.05 -1.21
N LEU A 40 10.03 6.07 -0.72
CA LEU A 40 9.65 7.48 -0.89
C LEU A 40 9.45 7.89 -2.35
N ARG A 41 10.27 7.36 -3.27
CA ARG A 41 10.16 7.63 -4.72
C ARG A 41 8.82 7.22 -5.35
N SER A 42 8.08 6.32 -4.70
CA SER A 42 6.77 5.85 -5.16
C SER A 42 5.61 6.62 -4.55
N VAL A 43 5.88 7.56 -3.64
CA VAL A 43 4.85 8.38 -2.98
C VAL A 43 4.74 9.72 -3.70
N ILE A 44 3.72 9.87 -4.54
CA ILE A 44 3.50 11.08 -5.34
C ILE A 44 2.67 12.08 -4.55
N THR A 45 3.31 13.15 -4.05
CA THR A 45 2.63 14.20 -3.27
C THR A 45 3.45 15.49 -3.23
N ASN A 46 2.77 16.62 -3.04
CA ASN A 46 3.38 17.92 -2.72
C ASN A 46 3.32 18.25 -1.21
N LYS A 47 2.80 17.33 -0.39
CA LYS A 47 2.69 17.49 1.06
C LYS A 47 3.85 16.82 1.77
N LYS A 48 4.24 17.33 2.94
CA LYS A 48 5.14 16.62 3.84
C LYS A 48 4.46 15.33 4.31
N LEU A 49 5.23 14.23 4.32
CA LEU A 49 4.75 12.92 4.77
C LEU A 49 4.73 12.87 6.29
N GLU A 50 3.58 12.52 6.84
CA GLU A 50 3.33 12.50 8.29
C GLU A 50 2.50 11.29 8.70
N VAL A 51 2.78 10.77 9.90
CA VAL A 51 1.98 9.70 10.49
C VAL A 51 0.56 10.18 10.69
N GLY A 52 -0.41 9.34 10.33
CA GLY A 52 -1.83 9.67 10.42
C GLY A 52 -2.49 10.00 9.09
N GLN A 53 -1.72 10.38 8.07
CA GLN A 53 -2.25 10.75 6.76
C GLN A 53 -2.90 9.55 6.05
N LEU A 54 -4.05 9.81 5.43
CA LEU A 54 -4.74 8.83 4.58
C LEU A 54 -4.11 8.83 3.19
N VAL A 55 -3.92 7.62 2.65
CA VAL A 55 -3.35 7.41 1.32
C VAL A 55 -4.26 6.50 0.50
N LYS A 56 -4.14 6.62 -0.83
CA LYS A 56 -4.79 5.76 -1.81
C LYS A 56 -3.75 5.26 -2.79
N PHE A 57 -3.77 3.97 -3.09
CA PHE A 57 -2.79 3.32 -3.97
C PHE A 57 -3.40 2.10 -4.66
N TYR A 58 -2.78 1.65 -5.74
CA TYR A 58 -3.12 0.38 -6.39
C TYR A 58 -2.39 -0.77 -5.68
N PHE A 59 -3.14 -1.80 -5.30
CA PHE A 59 -2.60 -3.01 -4.70
C PHE A 59 -2.79 -4.20 -5.64
N SER A 60 -1.68 -4.86 -5.97
CA SER A 60 -1.62 -6.05 -6.81
C SER A 60 -0.57 -7.02 -6.27
N TYR A 61 -0.65 -8.30 -6.65
CA TYR A 61 0.36 -9.29 -6.27
C TYR A 61 1.72 -8.98 -6.89
N MET A 62 2.77 -9.15 -6.10
CA MET A 62 4.15 -9.15 -6.58
C MET A 62 4.48 -10.56 -7.07
N GLN A 63 4.91 -10.68 -8.32
CA GLN A 63 5.39 -11.93 -8.89
C GLN A 63 6.93 -11.91 -8.90
N VAL A 64 7.53 -12.96 -8.36
CA VAL A 64 8.97 -13.21 -8.52
C VAL A 64 9.17 -13.85 -9.89
N GLN A 65 10.15 -13.36 -10.65
CA GLN A 65 10.59 -13.95 -11.91
C GLN A 65 11.98 -14.54 -11.75
#